data_AF-A0A1M3M517-F1
#
_entry.id   AF-A0A1M3M517-F1
#
_cell.length_a   1.000
_cell.length_b   1.000
_cell.length_c   1.000
_cell.angle_alpha   90.00
_cell.angle_beta   90.00
_cell.angle_gamma   90.00
#
_symmetry.space_group_name_H-M   'P 1'
#
loop_
_entity.id
_entity.type
_entity.pdbx_description
1 polymer ?
#
loop_
_entity_poly.entity_id
_entity_poly.type
_entity_poly.pdbx_seq_one_letter_code
_entity_poly.pdbx_strand_id
1 'polypeptide(L)'
;MEYDQFDTPAATYLIHRHPGGQVNGVARLIPTTRPYMLKELWPDLLGDDVPVSSQVWEATRFGIDDDLDPTVKRRVAAEIVLGCLEFGLSMGIDRYLVLMPHLIIRRTIGGAGCKFRFLGESRTLTDYPVAAAEIEVSEQALASARAKCAISGSVLRRHDHAAEAA
;
A
#
# COMPACT_ATOMS: atom_id res chain seq x y z
N MET A 1 1.85 -21.14 -1.15
CA MET A 1 2.55 -19.90 -1.49
C MET A 1 1.76 -19.27 -2.62
N GLU A 2 1.18 -18.10 -2.37
CA GLU A 2 0.40 -17.34 -3.35
C GLU A 2 1.38 -16.41 -4.08
N TYR A 3 1.37 -16.47 -5.41
CA TYR A 3 2.32 -15.75 -6.29
C TYR A 3 1.61 -15.48 -7.64
N ASP A 4 1.83 -14.30 -8.21
CA ASP A 4 1.35 -13.88 -9.52
C ASP A 4 2.45 -13.25 -10.38
N GLN A 5 2.10 -12.87 -11.62
CA GLN A 5 3.05 -12.29 -12.59
C GLN A 5 3.69 -10.96 -12.17
N PHE A 6 3.19 -10.31 -11.12
CA PHE A 6 3.68 -9.01 -10.64
C PHE A 6 4.69 -9.16 -9.49
N ASP A 7 4.88 -10.36 -8.95
CA ASP A 7 5.92 -10.69 -7.98
C ASP A 7 7.30 -10.78 -8.67
N THR A 8 7.79 -9.64 -9.17
CA THR A 8 9.05 -9.53 -9.93
C THR A 8 10.16 -8.93 -9.07
N PRO A 9 11.45 -8.94 -9.51
CA PRO A 9 12.52 -8.20 -8.84
C PRO A 9 12.29 -6.69 -8.74
N ALA A 10 11.33 -6.12 -9.49
CA ALA A 10 10.94 -4.72 -9.35
C ALA A 10 9.92 -4.48 -8.22
N ALA A 11 9.33 -5.53 -7.66
CA ALA A 11 8.39 -5.42 -6.55
C ALA A 11 9.14 -5.18 -5.23
N THR A 12 8.69 -4.19 -4.47
CA THR A 12 9.14 -3.95 -3.09
C THR A 12 8.06 -4.42 -2.13
N TYR A 13 8.43 -5.19 -1.11
CA TYR A 13 7.49 -5.62 -0.08
C TYR A 13 7.76 -4.87 1.22
N LEU A 14 6.69 -4.33 1.79
CA LEU A 14 6.69 -3.88 3.17
C LEU A 14 6.10 -5.00 4.02
N ILE A 15 6.91 -5.55 4.92
CA ILE A 15 6.51 -6.65 5.80
C ILE A 15 6.46 -6.13 7.23
N HIS A 16 5.29 -6.21 7.85
CA HIS A 16 5.14 -5.96 9.28
C HIS A 16 5.44 -7.24 10.07
N ARG A 17 6.44 -7.19 10.94
CA ARG A 17 6.85 -8.31 11.80
C ARG A 17 6.67 -7.99 13.28
N HIS A 18 6.06 -8.91 14.02
CA HIS A 18 6.07 -8.89 15.48
C HIS A 18 7.50 -9.18 15.99
N PRO A 19 7.90 -8.71 17.19
CA PRO A 19 9.22 -9.02 17.77
C PRO A 19 9.56 -10.52 17.83
N GLY A 20 8.56 -11.39 17.90
CA GLY A 20 8.73 -12.85 17.84
C GLY A 20 8.99 -13.41 16.44
N GLY A 21 9.13 -12.57 15.42
CA GLY A 21 9.43 -12.96 14.03
C GLY A 21 8.21 -13.28 13.17
N GLN A 22 7.01 -13.38 13.76
CA GLN A 22 5.76 -13.61 13.04
C GLN A 22 5.43 -12.44 12.11
N VAL A 23 5.04 -12.75 10.88
CA VAL A 23 4.56 -11.76 9.91
C VAL A 23 3.08 -11.52 10.16
N ASN A 24 2.73 -10.28 10.46
CA ASN A 24 1.38 -9.88 10.84
C ASN A 24 0.70 -9.01 9.79
N GLY A 25 1.44 -8.60 8.76
CA GLY A 25 0.88 -7.93 7.60
C GLY A 25 1.92 -7.65 6.52
N VAL A 26 1.41 -7.32 5.34
CA VAL A 26 2.18 -7.14 4.11
C VAL A 26 1.52 -6.11 3.19
N ALA A 27 2.34 -5.42 2.41
CA ALA A 27 1.95 -4.75 1.18
C ALA A 27 3.04 -4.94 0.12
N ARG A 28 2.65 -5.03 -1.15
CA ARG A 28 3.54 -5.09 -2.31
C ARG A 28 3.42 -3.79 -3.10
N LEU A 29 4.55 -3.17 -3.40
CA LEU A 29 4.66 -1.89 -4.11
C LEU A 29 5.38 -2.11 -5.44
N ILE A 30 4.82 -1.62 -6.55
CA ILE A 30 5.36 -1.82 -7.90
C ILE A 30 5.37 -0.49 -8.65
N PRO A 31 6.48 -0.09 -9.30
CA PRO A 31 6.52 1.13 -10.10
C PRO A 31 5.64 0.98 -11.35
N THR A 32 4.86 2.02 -11.69
CA THR A 32 4.02 2.01 -12.90
C THR A 32 4.81 2.07 -14.22
N THR A 33 6.13 2.26 -14.16
CA THR A 33 7.07 2.11 -15.29
C THR A 33 7.36 0.65 -15.65
N ARG A 34 6.86 -0.30 -14.86
CA ARG A 34 6.89 -1.75 -15.11
C ARG A 34 5.46 -2.27 -15.28
N PRO A 35 5.25 -3.51 -15.77
CA PRO A 35 3.93 -4.12 -15.77
C PRO A 35 3.30 -4.10 -14.36
N TYR A 36 2.06 -3.64 -14.25
CA TYR A 36 1.32 -3.50 -12.99
C TYR A 36 -0.15 -3.90 -13.16
N MET A 37 -0.80 -4.26 -12.06
CA MET A 37 -2.03 -5.04 -12.05
C MET A 37 -3.22 -4.30 -12.66
N LEU A 38 -3.46 -3.05 -12.25
CA LEU A 38 -4.57 -2.24 -12.73
C LEU A 38 -4.51 -2.06 -14.24
N LYS A 39 -3.34 -1.75 -14.82
CA LYS A 39 -3.20 -1.59 -16.27
C LYS A 39 -3.40 -2.88 -17.06
N GLU A 40 -2.85 -3.99 -16.56
CA GLU A 40 -2.87 -5.27 -17.29
C GLU A 40 -4.22 -5.98 -17.19
N LEU A 41 -4.91 -5.87 -16.04
CA LEU A 41 -6.11 -6.66 -15.76
C LEU A 41 -7.40 -5.85 -15.77
N TRP A 42 -7.36 -4.60 -15.31
CA TRP A 42 -8.55 -3.75 -15.14
C TRP A 42 -8.29 -2.29 -15.54
N PRO A 43 -7.77 -2.02 -16.76
CA PRO A 43 -7.41 -0.66 -17.17
C PRO A 43 -8.61 0.29 -17.18
N ASP A 44 -9.82 -0.26 -17.37
CA ASP A 44 -11.10 0.45 -17.28
C ASP A 44 -11.31 1.16 -15.92
N LEU A 45 -10.70 0.66 -14.84
CA LEU A 45 -10.84 1.24 -13.51
C LEU A 45 -9.94 2.46 -13.27
N LEU A 46 -8.94 2.69 -14.13
CA LEU A 46 -8.04 3.85 -14.03
C LEU A 46 -8.68 5.14 -14.57
N GLY A 47 -9.81 5.04 -15.27
CA GLY A 47 -10.41 6.17 -15.98
C GLY A 47 -9.61 6.51 -17.24
N ASP A 48 -9.48 7.80 -17.54
CA ASP A 48 -8.83 8.27 -18.78
C ASP A 48 -7.30 8.30 -18.73
N ASP A 49 -6.70 8.23 -17.53
CA ASP A 49 -5.24 8.28 -17.33
C ASP A 49 -4.73 6.92 -16.87
N VAL A 50 -3.78 6.35 -17.61
CA VAL A 50 -3.10 5.08 -17.29
C VAL A 50 -1.64 5.41 -16.98
N PRO A 51 -1.27 5.62 -15.70
CA PRO A 51 0.03 6.18 -15.37
C PRO A 51 1.20 5.29 -15.78
N VAL A 52 2.23 5.90 -16.36
CA VAL A 52 3.56 5.29 -16.57
C VAL A 52 4.60 6.30 -16.08
N SER A 53 4.90 6.28 -14.79
CA SER A 53 5.69 7.33 -14.13
C SER A 53 6.56 6.77 -13.02
N SER A 54 7.77 7.31 -12.87
CA SER A 54 8.65 6.96 -11.74
C SER A 54 8.09 7.43 -10.39
N GLN A 55 7.20 8.42 -10.41
CA GLN A 55 6.58 9.02 -9.21
C GLN A 55 5.25 8.34 -8.82
N VAL A 56 4.73 7.43 -9.65
CA VAL A 56 3.46 6.74 -9.41
C VAL A 56 3.70 5.24 -9.29
N TRP A 57 3.27 4.67 -8.18
CA TRP A 57 3.43 3.26 -7.89
C TRP A 57 2.08 2.61 -7.59
N GLU A 58 1.94 1.32 -7.88
CA GLU A 58 0.78 0.55 -7.49
C GLU A 58 1.06 -0.22 -6.19
N ALA A 59 0.14 -0.12 -5.23
CA ALA A 59 0.16 -0.92 -4.01
C ALA A 59 -0.90 -2.04 -4.10
N THR A 60 -0.44 -3.28 -3.98
CA THR A 60 -1.24 -4.51 -4.04
C THR A 60 -0.91 -5.42 -2.84
N ARG A 61 -1.60 -6.55 -2.72
CA ARG A 61 -1.36 -7.54 -1.65
C ARG A 61 -1.37 -6.92 -0.25
N PHE A 62 -2.23 -5.94 -0.01
CA PHE A 62 -2.44 -5.40 1.33
C PHE A 62 -3.15 -6.45 2.19
N GLY A 63 -2.38 -7.12 3.04
CA GLY A 63 -2.83 -8.25 3.86
C GLY A 63 -2.47 -8.03 5.33
N ILE A 64 -3.35 -8.48 6.21
CA ILE A 64 -3.15 -8.45 7.67
C ILE A 64 -3.57 -9.81 8.18
N ASP A 65 -2.81 -10.36 9.13
CA ASP A 65 -3.11 -11.65 9.75
C ASP A 65 -4.51 -11.62 10.40
N ASP A 66 -5.34 -12.60 10.03
CA ASP A 66 -6.74 -12.66 10.42
C ASP A 66 -6.97 -13.13 11.86
N ASP A 67 -5.97 -13.74 12.49
CA ASP A 67 -6.07 -14.23 13.87
C ASP A 67 -5.76 -13.15 14.91
N LEU A 68 -5.36 -11.96 14.47
CA LEU A 68 -5.07 -10.82 15.35
C LEU A 68 -6.33 -10.21 15.96
N ASP A 69 -6.21 -9.71 17.19
CA ASP A 69 -7.26 -8.89 17.81
C ASP A 69 -7.63 -7.69 16.91
N PRO A 70 -8.91 -7.30 16.79
CA PRO A 70 -9.34 -6.20 15.93
C PRO A 70 -8.65 -4.85 16.18
N THR A 71 -8.17 -4.59 17.39
CA THR A 71 -7.39 -3.38 17.73
C THR A 71 -5.97 -3.50 17.20
N VAL A 72 -5.36 -4.67 17.34
CA VAL A 72 -4.03 -4.98 16.79
C VAL A 72 -4.06 -4.95 15.26
N LYS A 73 -5.06 -5.56 14.61
CA LYS A 73 -5.26 -5.47 13.15
C LYS A 73 -5.27 -4.03 12.66
N ARG A 74 -6.04 -3.16 13.33
CA ARG A 74 -6.13 -1.73 12.99
C ARG A 74 -4.78 -1.03 13.14
N ARG A 75 -4.01 -1.37 14.18
CA ARG A 75 -2.68 -0.82 14.40
C ARG A 75 -1.70 -1.25 13.30
N VAL A 76 -1.65 -2.55 12.98
CA VAL A 76 -0.81 -3.09 11.91
C VAL A 76 -1.18 -2.47 10.56
N ALA A 77 -2.48 -2.33 10.26
CA ALA A 77 -2.95 -1.66 9.05
C ALA A 77 -2.39 -0.23 8.94
N ALA A 78 -2.51 0.53 10.02
CA ALA A 78 -2.01 1.90 10.08
C ALA A 78 -0.48 1.95 9.90
N GLU A 79 0.26 1.07 10.56
CA GLU A 79 1.72 1.01 10.45
C GLU A 79 2.18 0.65 9.03
N ILE A 80 1.48 -0.24 8.32
CA ILE A 80 1.76 -0.52 6.90
C ILE A 80 1.46 0.71 6.04
N VAL A 81 0.33 1.39 6.24
CA VAL A 81 0.00 2.63 5.49
C VAL A 81 1.05 3.72 5.73
N LEU A 82 1.46 3.94 6.98
CA LEU A 82 2.55 4.87 7.29
C LEU A 82 3.88 4.42 6.67
N GLY A 83 4.15 3.12 6.64
CA GLY A 83 5.31 2.54 5.97
C GLY A 83 5.32 2.82 4.47
N CYS A 84 4.16 2.71 3.80
CA CYS A 84 4.03 3.09 2.39
C CYS A 84 4.32 4.59 2.18
N LEU A 85 3.80 5.46 3.06
CA LEU A 85 4.06 6.91 2.97
C LEU A 85 5.54 7.24 3.19
N GLU A 86 6.18 6.65 4.21
CA GLU A 86 7.62 6.83 4.47
C GLU A 86 8.47 6.33 3.30
N PHE A 87 8.15 5.15 2.77
CA PHE A 87 8.84 4.59 1.61
C PHE A 87 8.67 5.52 0.40
N GLY A 88 7.43 5.97 0.16
CA GLY A 88 7.09 6.82 -0.96
C GLY A 88 7.87 8.13 -0.95
N LEU A 89 7.88 8.83 0.19
CA LEU A 89 8.68 10.05 0.36
C LEU A 89 10.16 9.79 0.11
N SER A 90 10.69 8.67 0.62
CA SER A 90 12.11 8.35 0.45
C SER A 90 12.53 8.00 -0.99
N MET A 91 11.56 7.64 -1.83
CA MET A 91 11.77 7.25 -3.22
C MET A 91 11.29 8.31 -4.23
N GLY A 92 10.77 9.44 -3.76
CA GLY A 92 10.20 10.48 -4.63
C GLY A 92 8.88 10.08 -5.29
N ILE A 93 8.10 9.21 -4.65
CA ILE A 93 6.75 8.82 -5.08
C ILE A 93 5.76 9.87 -4.58
N ASP A 94 4.90 10.37 -5.46
CA ASP A 94 3.89 11.39 -5.13
C ASP A 94 2.48 10.82 -4.93
N ARG A 95 2.21 9.62 -5.47
CA ARG A 95 0.94 8.91 -5.26
C ARG A 95 1.04 7.40 -5.46
N TYR A 96 0.19 6.68 -4.73
CA TYR A 96 -0.03 5.25 -4.93
C TYR A 96 -1.38 4.97 -5.59
N LEU A 97 -1.42 4.04 -6.54
CA LEU A 97 -2.64 3.44 -7.06
C LEU A 97 -2.99 2.20 -6.22
N VAL A 98 -4.26 2.01 -5.89
CA VAL A 98 -4.76 0.82 -5.19
C VAL A 98 -6.04 0.31 -5.84
N LEU A 99 -6.27 -1.00 -5.79
CA LEU A 99 -7.54 -1.63 -6.10
C LEU A 99 -8.03 -2.42 -4.88
N MET A 100 -9.12 -1.99 -4.27
CA MET A 100 -9.66 -2.62 -3.07
C MET A 100 -11.18 -2.41 -3.00
N PRO A 101 -11.91 -3.15 -2.13
CA PRO A 101 -13.31 -2.84 -1.87
C PRO A 101 -13.50 -1.40 -1.37
N HIS A 102 -14.55 -0.73 -1.84
CA HIS A 102 -14.78 0.71 -1.58
C HIS A 102 -14.78 1.07 -0.07
N LEU A 103 -15.38 0.20 0.76
CA LEU A 103 -15.41 0.37 2.21
C LEU A 103 -14.03 0.20 2.87
N ILE A 104 -13.18 -0.68 2.32
CA ILE A 104 -11.84 -0.92 2.86
C ILE A 104 -10.93 0.28 2.57
N ILE A 105 -11.05 0.92 1.40
CA ILE A 105 -10.31 2.16 1.11
C ILE A 105 -10.66 3.24 2.12
N ARG A 106 -11.96 3.49 2.35
CA ARG A 106 -12.42 4.48 3.32
C ARG A 106 -11.96 4.18 4.74
N ARG A 107 -12.04 2.91 5.16
CA ARG A 107 -11.70 2.49 6.53
C ARG A 107 -10.19 2.46 6.79
N THR A 108 -9.41 1.96 5.85
CA THR A 108 -7.97 1.78 6.01
C THR A 108 -7.22 3.06 5.64
N ILE A 109 -7.39 3.55 4.42
CA ILE A 109 -6.67 4.73 3.92
C ILE A 109 -7.24 6.00 4.54
N GLY A 110 -8.57 6.19 4.44
CA GLY A 110 -9.24 7.33 5.06
C GLY A 110 -9.20 7.31 6.57
N GLY A 111 -9.37 6.14 7.19
CA GLY A 111 -9.28 5.98 8.65
C GLY A 111 -7.89 6.26 9.19
N ALA A 112 -6.83 5.99 8.41
CA ALA A 112 -5.47 6.40 8.72
C ALA A 112 -5.20 7.89 8.47
N GLY A 113 -6.18 8.68 8.00
CA GLY A 113 -6.01 10.12 7.76
C GLY A 113 -5.32 10.47 6.44
N CYS A 114 -5.16 9.51 5.52
CA CYS A 114 -4.60 9.76 4.20
C CYS A 114 -5.66 10.38 3.27
N LYS A 115 -5.23 11.30 2.40
CA LYS A 115 -6.07 11.80 1.30
C LYS A 115 -6.03 10.81 0.15
N PHE A 116 -7.20 10.54 -0.42
CA PHE A 116 -7.34 9.66 -1.57
C PHE A 116 -8.47 10.13 -2.49
N ARG A 117 -8.41 9.74 -3.75
CA ARG A 117 -9.43 10.02 -4.78
C ARG A 117 -9.72 8.75 -5.57
N PHE A 118 -11.00 8.46 -5.82
CA PHE A 118 -11.38 7.37 -6.72
C PHE A 118 -11.13 7.78 -8.18
N LEU A 119 -10.62 6.84 -8.98
CA LEU A 119 -10.17 7.11 -10.35
C LEU A 119 -11.23 6.84 -11.41
N GLY A 120 -12.10 5.86 -11.16
CA GLY A 120 -13.19 5.49 -12.06
C GLY A 120 -14.40 4.97 -11.30
N GLU A 121 -15.36 4.41 -12.04
CA GLU A 121 -16.52 3.78 -11.43
C GLU A 121 -16.15 2.50 -10.69
N SER A 122 -16.91 2.18 -9.65
CA SER A 122 -16.76 0.90 -8.96
C SER A 122 -17.20 -0.25 -9.85
N ARG A 123 -16.47 -1.36 -9.80
CA ARG A 123 -16.83 -2.61 -10.48
C ARG A 123 -17.05 -3.71 -9.45
N THR A 124 -17.99 -4.61 -9.71
CA THR A 124 -18.09 -5.84 -8.92
C THR A 124 -17.08 -6.84 -9.45
N LEU A 125 -16.11 -7.22 -8.63
CA LEU A 125 -15.20 -8.34 -8.89
C LEU A 125 -15.53 -9.49 -7.95
N THR A 126 -15.78 -10.66 -8.53
CA THR A 126 -16.23 -11.89 -7.88
C THR A 126 -17.55 -11.72 -7.13
N ASP A 127 -17.57 -11.05 -5.98
CA ASP A 127 -18.77 -10.81 -5.15
C ASP A 127 -18.79 -9.44 -4.45
N TYR A 128 -17.76 -8.59 -4.64
CA TYR A 128 -17.64 -7.33 -3.90
C TYR A 128 -17.43 -6.13 -4.82
N PRO A 129 -18.03 -4.97 -4.48
CA PRO A 129 -17.76 -3.73 -5.20
C PRO A 129 -16.34 -3.24 -4.85
N VAL A 130 -15.46 -3.29 -5.85
CA VAL A 130 -14.11 -2.74 -5.81
C VAL A 130 -14.04 -1.40 -6.51
N ALA A 131 -13.07 -0.58 -6.12
CA ALA A 131 -12.77 0.67 -6.77
C ALA A 131 -11.25 0.86 -6.84
N ALA A 132 -10.79 1.48 -7.93
CA ALA A 132 -9.43 1.99 -7.99
C ALA A 132 -9.37 3.39 -7.35
N ALA A 133 -8.32 3.65 -6.59
CA ALA A 133 -8.08 4.96 -5.99
C ALA A 133 -6.60 5.33 -6.10
N GLU A 134 -6.34 6.63 -6.16
CA GLU A 134 -5.03 7.20 -5.89
C GLU A 134 -4.95 7.71 -4.45
N ILE A 135 -3.78 7.55 -3.83
CA ILE A 135 -3.48 7.97 -2.47
C ILE A 135 -2.33 8.97 -2.54
N GLU A 136 -2.51 10.17 -1.99
CA GLU A 136 -1.47 11.21 -1.99
C GLU A 136 -0.31 10.81 -1.06
N VAL A 137 0.92 10.98 -1.55
CA VAL A 137 2.14 10.87 -0.77
C VAL A 137 2.77 12.25 -0.66
N SER A 138 2.77 12.79 0.56
CA SER A 138 3.38 14.08 0.88
C SER A 138 3.80 14.11 2.35
N GLU A 139 4.70 15.01 2.74
CA GLU A 139 5.04 15.20 4.15
C GLU A 139 3.80 15.55 4.98
N GLN A 140 2.87 16.31 4.40
CA GLN A 140 1.59 16.63 5.03
C GLN A 140 0.70 15.39 5.22
N ALA A 141 0.64 14.50 4.22
CA ALA A 141 -0.10 13.25 4.32
C ALA A 141 0.48 12.35 5.43
N LEU A 142 1.82 12.21 5.48
CA LEU A 142 2.49 11.44 6.54
C LEU A 142 2.24 12.06 7.93
N ALA A 143 2.39 13.38 8.08
CA ALA A 143 2.13 14.07 9.34
C ALA A 143 0.68 13.89 9.82
N SER A 144 -0.28 14.01 8.89
CA SER A 144 -1.70 13.81 9.16
C SER A 144 -1.99 12.38 9.61
N ALA A 145 -1.37 11.39 8.94
CA ALA A 145 -1.54 9.98 9.29
C ALA A 145 -0.96 9.64 10.66
N ARG A 146 0.22 10.16 10.98
CA ARG A 146 0.86 10.03 12.29
C ARG A 146 0.00 10.57 13.42
N ALA A 147 -0.53 11.79 13.24
CA ALA A 147 -1.42 12.41 14.21
C ALA A 147 -2.71 11.61 14.40
N LYS A 148 -3.32 11.15 13.30
CA LYS A 148 -4.58 10.38 13.33
C LYS A 148 -4.43 9.02 14.01
N CYS A 149 -3.31 8.34 13.77
CA CYS A 149 -3.07 6.99 14.29
C CYS A 149 -2.33 6.95 15.63
N ALA A 150 -1.91 8.10 16.16
CA ALA A 150 -1.05 8.20 17.33
C ALA A 150 0.23 7.33 17.18
N ILE A 151 0.90 7.48 16.03
CA ILE A 151 2.16 6.80 15.71
C ILE A 151 3.26 7.84 15.52
N SER A 152 4.28 7.78 16.37
CA SER A 152 5.44 8.66 16.35
C SER A 152 6.70 7.89 15.96
N GLY A 153 7.65 8.56 15.31
CA GLY A 153 8.90 7.93 14.82
C GLY A 153 8.71 7.07 13.57
N SER A 154 9.80 6.75 12.87
CA SER A 154 9.74 5.93 11.66
C SER A 154 9.23 4.52 11.97
N VAL A 155 8.35 4.00 11.11
CA VAL A 155 7.87 2.62 11.18
C VAL A 155 8.66 1.69 10.26
N LEU A 156 9.41 2.25 9.30
CA LEU A 156 10.30 1.47 8.45
C LEU A 156 11.62 1.15 9.13
N ARG A 157 12.06 -0.09 8.95
CA ARG A 157 13.44 -0.51 9.18
C ARG A 157 13.99 -1.04 7.88
N ARG A 158 15.04 -0.40 7.36
CA ARG A 158 15.77 -0.93 6.21
C ARG A 158 16.72 -2.00 6.74
N HIS A 159 16.57 -3.22 6.25
CA HIS A 159 17.63 -4.21 6.38
C HIS A 159 18.69 -3.85 5.33
N ASP A 160 19.82 -3.29 5.77
CA ASP A 160 20.97 -3.14 4.91
C ASP A 160 21.55 -4.53 4.62
N HIS A 161 21.43 -5.01 3.39
CA HIS A 161 22.01 -6.28 2.94
C HIS A 161 23.54 -6.32 2.96
N ALA A 162 24.22 -5.26 3.41
CA ALA A 162 25.67 -5.15 3.42
C ALA A 162 26.37 -5.97 4.52
N ALA A 163 25.64 -6.58 5.46
CA ALA A 163 26.24 -7.21 6.65
C ALA A 163 26.35 -8.76 6.61
N GLU A 164 25.83 -9.45 5.59
CA GLU A 164 25.79 -10.94 5.56
C GLU A 164 26.77 -11.58 4.55
N ALA A 165 27.73 -10.81 4.03
CA ALA A 165 28.77 -11.32 3.12
C ALA A 165 30.19 -11.27 3.71
N ALA A 166 30.33 -11.52 5.01
CA ALA A 166 31.63 -11.64 5.70
C ALA A 166 31.84 -13.05 6.24
#